data_AF-A0A3D3TI40-F1
#
_entry.id   AF-A0A3D3TI40-F1
#
_cell.length_a   1.000
_cell.length_b   1.000
_cell.length_c   1.000
_cell.angle_alpha   90.00
_cell.angle_beta   90.00
_cell.angle_gamma   90.00
#
_symmetry.space_group_name_H-M   'P 1'
#
loop_
_entity.id
_entity.type
_entity.pdbx_description
1 polymer ?
#
loop_
_entity_poly.entity_id
_entity_poly.type
_entity_poly.pdbx_seq_one_letter_code
_entity_poly.pdbx_strand_id
1 'polypeptide(L)'
;MKKQTFSILFLIKPNKLLKTGETPIIMRLTLTGKRVEIQLKRRIIPKNWSQAKEKAIGKDPISAEINKYLESIRTRIYQIERDIEDDNLPLTLHEIKDRFDGKKSKANNCKMLFEVFQAEIDRMELLIDKDYAKITVGRYKLCLLYLKEMFQTKVGEEKNKKKSKQKPDIQNVQDIPMKDLDNYTIKNFETYLKTERKLSGKNDKKDPLKTEEIDPLKTVQTDPPKTV
;
A
#
# COMPACT_ATOMS: atom_id res chain seq x y z
N MET A 1 5.57 0.79 -29.95
CA MET A 1 5.02 0.51 -28.60
C MET A 1 4.02 -0.64 -28.72
N LYS A 2 4.15 -1.71 -27.91
CA LYS A 2 3.18 -2.83 -27.92
C LYS A 2 1.83 -2.30 -27.45
N LYS A 3 0.81 -2.34 -28.31
CA LYS A 3 -0.56 -1.96 -27.96
C LYS A 3 -1.06 -2.91 -26.87
N GLN A 4 -1.26 -2.42 -25.65
CA GLN A 4 -1.89 -3.22 -24.61
C GLN A 4 -3.34 -3.44 -25.03
N THR A 5 -3.74 -4.70 -25.21
CA THR A 5 -5.12 -5.05 -25.58
C THR A 5 -5.91 -5.25 -24.29
N PHE A 6 -6.71 -4.26 -23.91
CA PHE A 6 -7.68 -4.36 -22.83
C PHE A 6 -9.06 -4.75 -23.38
N SER A 7 -9.75 -5.67 -22.72
CA SER A 7 -11.14 -6.01 -23.07
C SER A 7 -11.97 -6.42 -21.86
N ILE A 8 -13.25 -6.07 -21.92
CA ILE A 8 -14.27 -6.38 -20.92
C ILE A 8 -15.30 -7.29 -21.59
N LEU A 9 -15.55 -8.47 -21.02
CA LEU A 9 -16.53 -9.43 -21.52
C LEU A 9 -17.47 -9.83 -20.38
N PHE A 10 -18.78 -9.71 -20.59
CA PHE A 10 -19.75 -10.30 -19.67
C PHE A 10 -20.15 -11.71 -20.11
N LEU A 11 -20.18 -12.65 -19.17
CA LEU A 11 -20.50 -14.05 -19.44
C LEU A 11 -21.25 -14.70 -18.27
N ILE A 12 -21.92 -15.80 -18.58
CA ILE A 12 -22.54 -16.67 -17.59
C ILE A 12 -21.93 -18.06 -17.68
N LYS A 13 -22.02 -18.85 -16.60
CA LYS A 13 -21.61 -20.26 -16.60
C LYS A 13 -22.87 -21.13 -16.46
N PRO A 14 -23.53 -21.51 -17.57
CA PRO A 14 -24.83 -22.19 -17.53
C PRO A 14 -24.78 -23.54 -16.81
N ASN A 15 -23.61 -24.17 -16.71
CA ASN A 15 -23.41 -25.43 -15.99
C ASN A 15 -23.33 -25.27 -14.46
N LYS A 16 -23.34 -24.04 -13.94
CA LYS A 16 -23.28 -23.73 -12.50
C LYS A 16 -24.54 -22.98 -12.09
N LEU A 17 -25.64 -23.72 -11.97
CA LEU A 17 -26.92 -23.18 -11.55
C LEU A 17 -27.03 -23.14 -10.03
N LEU A 18 -27.72 -22.12 -9.54
CA LEU A 18 -28.17 -22.03 -8.16
C LEU A 18 -29.45 -22.86 -7.97
N LYS A 19 -29.86 -23.07 -6.71
CA LYS A 19 -31.13 -23.73 -6.37
C LYS A 19 -32.36 -23.04 -7.00
N THR A 20 -32.23 -21.76 -7.36
CA THR A 20 -33.26 -20.96 -8.04
C THR A 20 -33.32 -21.18 -9.56
N GLY A 21 -32.39 -21.95 -10.14
CA GLY A 21 -32.27 -22.14 -11.60
C GLY A 21 -31.53 -21.00 -12.33
N GLU A 22 -31.07 -19.99 -11.59
CA GLU A 22 -30.30 -18.86 -12.13
C GLU A 22 -28.79 -19.12 -12.08
N THR A 23 -28.03 -18.41 -12.91
CA THR A 23 -26.57 -18.35 -12.86
C THR A 23 -26.11 -16.93 -12.55
N PRO A 24 -25.05 -16.75 -11.74
CA PRO A 24 -24.44 -15.43 -11.58
C PRO A 24 -23.82 -14.96 -12.89
N ILE A 25 -23.87 -13.64 -13.11
CA ILE A 25 -23.18 -12.98 -14.21
C ILE A 25 -21.73 -12.73 -13.78
N ILE A 26 -20.79 -12.99 -14.69
CA ILE A 26 -19.36 -12.85 -14.48
C ILE A 26 -18.83 -11.80 -15.46
N MET A 27 -18.02 -10.88 -14.97
CA MET A 27 -17.22 -9.97 -15.77
C MET A 27 -15.82 -10.57 -15.94
N ARG A 28 -15.35 -10.71 -17.17
CA ARG A 28 -13.98 -11.10 -17.49
C ARG A 28 -13.24 -9.87 -18.01
N LEU A 29 -12.16 -9.52 -17.33
CA LEU A 29 -11.21 -8.51 -17.75
C LEU A 29 -10.01 -9.21 -18.39
N THR A 30 -9.60 -8.75 -19.57
CA THR A 30 -8.42 -9.26 -20.28
C THR A 30 -7.45 -8.12 -20.53
N LEU A 31 -6.16 -8.34 -20.23
CA LEU A 31 -5.10 -7.38 -20.50
C LEU A 31 -3.86 -8.14 -21.00
N THR A 32 -3.46 -7.89 -22.25
CA THR A 32 -2.25 -8.47 -22.86
C THR A 32 -2.16 -10.00 -22.65
N GLY A 33 -3.26 -10.71 -22.93
CA GLY A 33 -3.35 -12.18 -22.81
C GLY A 33 -3.58 -12.72 -21.39
N LYS A 34 -3.43 -11.91 -20.34
CA LYS A 34 -3.84 -12.28 -18.97
C LYS A 34 -5.32 -12.01 -18.78
N ARG A 35 -5.99 -12.80 -17.93
CA ARG A 35 -7.42 -12.67 -17.66
C ARG A 35 -7.76 -12.81 -16.18
N VAL A 36 -8.74 -12.05 -15.73
CA VAL A 36 -9.33 -12.11 -14.39
C VAL A 36 -10.83 -12.16 -14.52
N GLU A 37 -11.47 -13.05 -13.76
CA GLU A 37 -12.93 -13.16 -13.69
C GLU A 37 -13.45 -12.64 -12.35
N ILE A 38 -14.47 -11.80 -12.40
CA ILE A 38 -15.11 -11.16 -11.25
C ILE A 38 -16.60 -11.53 -11.30
N GLN A 39 -17.10 -12.15 -10.24
CA GLN A 39 -18.52 -12.44 -10.13
C GLN A 39 -19.29 -11.16 -9.76
N LEU A 40 -20.33 -10.83 -10.52
CA LEU A 40 -21.16 -9.65 -10.28
C LEU A 40 -22.30 -9.95 -9.32
N LYS A 41 -22.98 -8.90 -8.86
CA LYS A 41 -24.10 -8.97 -7.91
C LYS A 41 -25.43 -9.38 -8.54
N ARG A 42 -25.49 -9.53 -9.88
CA ARG A 42 -26.69 -9.89 -10.63
C ARG A 42 -26.63 -11.34 -11.11
N ARG A 43 -27.81 -11.93 -11.21
CA ARG A 43 -28.04 -13.31 -11.63
C ARG A 43 -29.07 -13.30 -12.74
N ILE A 44 -29.03 -14.31 -13.61
CA ILE A 44 -29.98 -14.42 -14.71
C ILE A 44 -30.25 -15.89 -15.02
N ILE A 45 -31.45 -16.19 -15.49
CA ILE A 45 -31.78 -17.48 -16.07
C ILE A 45 -30.97 -17.63 -17.38
N PRO A 46 -30.22 -18.73 -17.60
CA PRO A 46 -29.38 -18.88 -18.78
C PRO A 46 -30.11 -18.66 -20.12
N LYS A 47 -31.38 -19.08 -20.20
CA LYS A 47 -32.25 -18.91 -21.38
C LYS A 47 -32.49 -17.44 -21.74
N ASN A 48 -32.42 -16.53 -20.77
CA ASN A 48 -32.67 -15.11 -20.94
C ASN A 48 -31.40 -14.30 -21.23
N TRP A 49 -30.24 -14.96 -21.38
CA TRP A 49 -28.95 -14.34 -21.63
C TRP A 49 -28.49 -14.53 -23.08
N SER A 50 -28.01 -13.46 -23.72
CA SER A 50 -27.32 -13.54 -25.00
C SER A 50 -25.81 -13.38 -24.79
N GLN A 51 -25.04 -14.45 -25.01
CA GLN A 51 -23.59 -14.37 -24.92
C GLN A 51 -22.97 -13.51 -26.02
N ALA A 52 -23.54 -13.54 -27.24
CA ALA A 52 -23.06 -12.75 -28.37
C ALA A 52 -23.27 -11.24 -28.16
N LYS A 53 -24.34 -10.85 -27.46
CA LYS A 53 -24.65 -9.45 -27.15
C LYS A 53 -24.25 -9.03 -25.73
N GLU A 54 -23.71 -9.96 -24.95
CA GLU A 54 -23.31 -9.77 -23.54
C GLU A 54 -24.40 -9.15 -22.65
N LYS A 55 -25.67 -9.51 -22.88
CA LYS A 55 -26.82 -8.85 -22.24
C LYS A 55 -28.03 -9.76 -22.10
N ALA A 56 -28.96 -9.35 -21.22
CA ALA A 56 -30.28 -9.96 -21.10
C ALA A 56 -31.14 -9.68 -22.34
N ILE A 57 -31.89 -10.68 -22.80
CA ILE A 57 -32.72 -10.63 -24.03
C ILE A 57 -34.17 -10.21 -23.72
N GLY A 58 -34.64 -10.40 -22.49
CA GLY A 58 -36.02 -10.13 -22.10
C GLY A 58 -36.41 -8.65 -22.21
N LYS A 59 -37.72 -8.42 -22.42
CA LYS A 59 -38.34 -7.07 -22.42
C LYS A 59 -38.90 -6.67 -21.06
N ASP A 60 -38.77 -7.54 -20.07
CA ASP A 60 -39.24 -7.31 -18.71
C ASP A 60 -38.36 -6.27 -17.98
N PRO A 61 -38.89 -5.61 -16.94
CA PRO A 61 -38.15 -4.62 -16.17
C PRO A 61 -36.84 -5.14 -15.57
N ILE A 62 -36.77 -6.44 -15.24
CA ILE A 62 -35.58 -7.06 -14.64
C ILE A 62 -34.46 -7.16 -15.69
N SER A 63 -34.78 -7.62 -16.90
CA SER A 63 -33.83 -7.65 -18.02
C SER A 63 -33.30 -6.25 -18.36
N ALA A 64 -34.16 -5.22 -18.34
CA ALA A 64 -33.74 -3.83 -18.54
C ALA A 64 -32.82 -3.32 -17.42
N GLU A 65 -33.13 -3.65 -16.16
CA GLU A 65 -32.29 -3.30 -14.99
C GLU A 65 -30.91 -3.96 -15.09
N ILE A 66 -30.85 -5.25 -15.40
CA ILE A 66 -29.59 -5.99 -15.57
C ILE A 66 -28.75 -5.33 -16.65
N ASN A 67 -29.34 -5.01 -17.81
CA ASN A 67 -28.61 -4.38 -18.91
C ASN A 67 -28.06 -3.01 -18.53
N LYS A 68 -28.86 -2.18 -17.84
CA LYS A 68 -28.41 -0.87 -17.33
C LYS A 68 -27.28 -1.03 -16.30
N TYR A 69 -27.39 -2.02 -15.42
CA TYR A 69 -26.36 -2.35 -14.45
C TYR A 69 -25.04 -2.73 -15.14
N LEU A 70 -25.07 -3.66 -16.11
CA LEU A 70 -23.86 -4.07 -16.83
C LEU A 70 -23.19 -2.90 -17.56
N GLU A 71 -24.00 -2.00 -18.15
CA GLU A 71 -23.46 -0.82 -18.82
C GLU A 71 -22.79 0.14 -17.83
N SER A 72 -23.40 0.39 -16.66
CA SER A 72 -22.77 1.18 -15.60
C SER A 72 -21.45 0.60 -15.11
N ILE A 73 -21.34 -0.73 -15.06
CA ILE A 73 -20.10 -1.43 -14.69
C ILE A 73 -19.05 -1.22 -15.76
N ARG A 74 -19.43 -1.36 -17.04
CA ARG A 74 -18.53 -1.12 -18.18
C ARG A 74 -17.99 0.31 -18.15
N THR A 75 -18.85 1.31 -18.00
CA THR A 75 -18.45 2.72 -17.86
C THR A 75 -17.50 2.92 -16.69
N ARG A 76 -17.80 2.33 -15.53
CA ARG A 76 -16.96 2.45 -14.33
C ARG A 76 -15.57 1.85 -14.53
N ILE A 77 -15.46 0.71 -15.21
CA ILE A 77 -14.16 0.08 -15.49
C ILE A 77 -13.31 0.93 -16.43
N TYR A 78 -13.92 1.49 -17.48
CA TYR A 78 -13.19 2.42 -18.37
C TYR A 78 -12.77 3.70 -17.66
N GLN A 79 -13.56 4.19 -16.71
CA GLN A 79 -13.15 5.31 -15.87
C GLN A 79 -11.94 4.94 -15.02
N ILE A 80 -11.96 3.76 -14.38
CA ILE A 80 -10.83 3.26 -13.59
C ILE A 80 -9.55 3.12 -14.43
N GLU A 81 -9.66 2.60 -15.65
CA GLU A 81 -8.54 2.51 -16.60
C GLU A 81 -7.95 3.88 -16.88
N ARG A 82 -8.80 4.88 -17.17
CA ARG A 82 -8.39 6.26 -17.42
C ARG A 82 -7.73 6.89 -16.19
N ASP A 83 -8.31 6.73 -15.01
CA ASP A 83 -7.75 7.28 -13.77
C ASP A 83 -6.34 6.70 -13.51
N ILE A 84 -6.11 5.42 -13.82
CA ILE A 84 -4.78 4.79 -13.68
C ILE A 84 -3.77 5.40 -14.68
N GLU A 85 -4.20 5.66 -15.91
CA GLU A 85 -3.36 6.33 -16.92
C GLU A 85 -3.04 7.77 -16.52
N ASP A 86 -4.03 8.53 -16.05
CA ASP A 86 -3.87 9.91 -15.57
C ASP A 86 -2.93 9.98 -14.35
N ASP A 87 -2.99 9.00 -13.45
CA ASP A 87 -2.09 8.83 -12.31
C ASP A 87 -0.65 8.41 -12.72
N ASN A 88 -0.37 8.20 -14.01
CA ASN A 88 0.88 7.63 -14.54
C ASN A 88 1.26 6.28 -13.92
N LEU A 89 0.26 5.48 -13.53
CA LEU A 89 0.45 4.18 -12.91
C LEU A 89 0.44 3.06 -13.96
N PRO A 90 1.17 1.95 -13.74
CA PRO A 90 1.14 0.82 -14.65
C PRO A 90 -0.26 0.16 -14.65
N LEU A 91 -0.90 0.11 -15.81
CA LEU A 91 -2.17 -0.59 -15.98
C LEU A 91 -2.00 -2.09 -15.73
N THR A 92 -2.66 -2.61 -14.70
CA THR A 92 -2.69 -4.05 -14.39
C THR A 92 -4.11 -4.52 -14.05
N LEU A 93 -4.43 -5.78 -14.35
CA LEU A 93 -5.75 -6.36 -14.01
C LEU A 93 -6.03 -6.35 -12.51
N HIS A 94 -4.99 -6.47 -11.69
CA HIS A 94 -5.14 -6.44 -10.24
C HIS A 94 -5.51 -5.05 -9.74
N GLU A 95 -4.87 -4.01 -10.30
CA GLU A 95 -5.14 -2.61 -9.99
C GLU A 95 -6.57 -2.22 -10.36
N ILE A 96 -7.02 -2.58 -11.57
CA ILE A 96 -8.41 -2.36 -12.01
C ILE A 96 -9.39 -3.07 -11.06
N LYS A 97 -9.10 -4.32 -10.71
CA LYS A 97 -9.95 -5.11 -9.80
C LYS A 97 -10.02 -4.48 -8.40
N ASP A 98 -8.90 -4.04 -7.85
CA ASP A 98 -8.86 -3.47 -6.50
C ASP A 98 -9.65 -2.15 -6.45
N ARG A 99 -9.44 -1.25 -7.43
CA ARG A 99 -10.22 0.00 -7.57
C ARG A 99 -11.72 -0.29 -7.78
N PHE A 100 -12.05 -1.34 -8.55
CA PHE A 100 -13.44 -1.75 -8.77
C PHE A 100 -14.12 -2.27 -7.48
N ASP A 101 -13.42 -3.12 -6.72
CA ASP A 101 -13.89 -3.67 -5.44
C ASP A 101 -13.98 -2.59 -4.33
N GLY A 102 -13.55 -1.35 -4.60
CA GLY A 102 -13.51 -0.27 -3.62
C GLY A 102 -12.39 -0.45 -2.60
N LYS A 103 -11.45 -1.37 -2.85
CA LYS A 103 -10.22 -1.44 -2.10
C LYS A 103 -9.38 -0.26 -2.54
N LYS A 104 -8.85 0.53 -1.59
CA LYS A 104 -7.80 1.50 -1.92
C LYS A 104 -6.74 0.73 -2.70
N SER A 105 -6.51 1.14 -3.94
CA SER A 105 -5.67 0.37 -4.85
C SER A 105 -4.29 0.15 -4.22
N LYS A 106 -3.59 -0.92 -4.59
CA LYS A 106 -2.23 -1.13 -4.09
C LYS A 106 -1.27 -0.01 -4.49
N ALA A 107 -1.60 0.76 -5.53
CA ALA A 107 -0.87 1.98 -5.87
C ALA A 107 -1.05 3.10 -4.82
N ASN A 108 -2.19 3.11 -4.11
CA ASN A 108 -2.46 3.99 -2.96
C ASN A 108 -2.06 3.39 -1.59
N ASN A 109 -1.80 2.08 -1.52
CA ASN A 109 -1.09 1.44 -0.42
C ASN A 109 0.42 1.39 -0.74
N CYS A 110 1.00 2.54 -1.11
CA CYS A 110 2.42 2.73 -0.96
C CYS A 110 2.77 2.39 0.50
N LYS A 111 3.57 1.35 0.71
CA LYS A 111 4.04 1.01 2.05
C LYS A 111 4.70 2.26 2.64
N MET A 112 4.51 2.49 3.93
CA MET A 112 5.13 3.63 4.59
C MET A 112 6.56 3.26 4.99
N LEU A 113 7.49 4.20 4.84
CA LEU A 113 8.92 3.97 5.05
C LEU A 113 9.20 3.53 6.49
N PHE A 114 8.69 4.25 7.49
CA PHE A 114 8.96 3.91 8.89
C PHE A 114 8.27 2.62 9.29
N GLU A 115 7.06 2.36 8.82
CA GLU A 115 6.36 1.09 9.01
C GLU A 115 7.20 -0.10 8.48
N VAL A 116 7.69 -0.01 7.24
CA VAL A 116 8.50 -1.09 6.63
C VAL A 116 9.81 -1.27 7.36
N PHE A 117 10.48 -0.17 7.71
CA PHE A 117 11.75 -0.22 8.42
C PHE A 117 11.57 -0.84 9.81
N GLN A 118 10.51 -0.46 10.53
CA GLN A 118 10.20 -1.01 11.85
C GLN A 118 9.88 -2.50 11.78
N ALA A 119 9.05 -2.93 10.82
CA ALA A 119 8.74 -4.35 10.63
C ALA A 119 9.98 -5.21 10.35
N GLU A 120 10.97 -4.66 9.63
CA GLU A 120 12.24 -5.35 9.40
C GLU A 120 13.09 -5.42 10.67
N ILE A 121 13.13 -4.35 11.47
CA ILE A 121 13.78 -4.38 12.79
C ILE A 121 13.14 -5.44 13.70
N ASP A 122 11.81 -5.49 13.77
CA ASP A 122 11.08 -6.44 14.59
C ASP A 122 11.39 -7.88 14.14
N ARG A 123 11.47 -8.12 12.81
CA ARG A 123 11.92 -9.41 12.24
C ARG A 123 13.35 -9.74 12.65
N MET A 124 14.26 -8.77 12.62
CA MET A 124 15.66 -8.96 13.03
C MET A 124 15.77 -9.26 14.53
N GLU A 125 14.92 -8.68 15.37
CA GLU A 125 14.89 -8.96 16.82
C GLU A 125 14.56 -10.42 17.14
N LEU A 126 13.60 -11.00 16.41
CA LEU A 126 13.26 -12.42 16.54
C LEU A 126 14.39 -13.38 16.13
N LEU A 127 15.37 -12.86 15.40
CA LEU A 127 16.52 -13.58 14.87
C LEU A 127 17.84 -13.19 15.56
N ILE A 128 17.76 -12.48 16.69
CA ILE A 128 18.92 -12.25 17.56
C ILE A 128 19.44 -13.62 18.05
N ASP A 129 20.77 -13.75 18.07
CA ASP A 129 21.51 -14.97 18.45
C ASP A 129 21.32 -16.16 17.48
N LYS A 130 20.66 -15.94 16.34
CA LYS A 130 20.59 -16.89 15.21
C LYS A 130 21.30 -16.33 13.99
N ASP A 131 20.75 -15.25 13.43
CA ASP A 131 21.23 -14.63 12.18
C ASP A 131 21.76 -13.21 12.41
N TYR A 132 21.44 -12.58 13.54
CA TYR A 132 21.86 -11.21 13.85
C TYR A 132 22.45 -11.05 15.24
N ALA A 133 23.49 -10.22 15.34
CA ALA A 133 24.02 -9.76 16.62
C ALA A 133 23.16 -8.59 17.17
N LYS A 134 23.01 -8.52 18.48
CA LYS A 134 22.27 -7.45 19.17
C LYS A 134 22.74 -6.04 18.78
N ILE A 135 24.05 -5.85 18.61
CA ILE A 135 24.64 -4.58 18.18
C ILE A 135 24.17 -4.19 16.78
N THR A 136 24.06 -5.16 15.86
CA THR A 136 23.58 -4.93 14.50
C THR A 136 22.14 -4.43 14.54
N VAL A 137 21.25 -5.10 15.26
CA VAL A 137 19.85 -4.65 15.40
C VAL A 137 19.77 -3.27 16.06
N GLY A 138 20.61 -3.00 17.06
CA GLY A 138 20.75 -1.68 17.68
C GLY A 138 21.12 -0.57 16.70
N ARG A 139 22.00 -0.85 15.73
CA ARG A 139 22.37 0.10 14.66
C ARG A 139 21.20 0.39 13.71
N TYR A 140 20.38 -0.62 13.39
CA TYR A 140 19.19 -0.43 12.56
C TYR A 140 18.13 0.42 13.28
N LYS A 141 17.91 0.17 14.58
CA LYS A 141 17.06 1.04 15.43
C LYS A 141 17.54 2.48 15.45
N LEU A 142 18.85 2.67 15.62
CA LEU A 142 19.47 4.00 15.63
C LEU A 142 19.34 4.70 14.27
N CYS A 143 19.47 3.95 13.17
CA CYS A 143 19.26 4.46 11.82
C CYS A 143 17.81 4.95 11.63
N LEU A 144 16.82 4.15 12.04
CA LEU A 144 15.41 4.56 11.96
C LEU A 144 15.11 5.80 12.82
N LEU A 145 15.72 5.89 14.01
CA LEU A 145 15.63 7.08 14.86
C LEU A 145 16.13 8.33 14.13
N TYR A 146 17.35 8.29 13.59
CA TYR A 146 17.94 9.43 12.88
C TYR A 146 17.15 9.80 11.62
N LEU A 147 16.58 8.80 10.95
CA LEU A 147 15.73 9.02 9.80
C LEU A 147 14.47 9.81 10.20
N LYS A 148 13.77 9.38 11.25
CA LYS A 148 12.60 10.09 11.79
C LYS A 148 12.95 11.52 12.22
N GLU A 149 14.09 11.73 12.89
CA GLU A 149 14.53 13.06 13.32
C GLU A 149 14.83 14.00 12.13
N MET A 150 15.49 13.51 11.06
CA MET A 150 15.70 14.32 9.85
C MET A 150 14.38 14.79 9.24
N PHE A 151 13.35 13.95 9.27
CA PHE A 151 12.04 14.33 8.73
C PHE A 151 11.25 15.25 9.67
N GLN A 152 11.47 15.18 10.98
CA GLN A 152 10.95 16.19 11.92
C GLN A 152 11.58 17.56 11.71
N THR A 153 12.90 17.64 11.48
CA THR A 153 13.58 18.92 11.30
C THR A 153 13.08 19.64 10.05
N LYS A 154 12.75 18.91 8.97
CA LYS A 154 12.17 19.50 7.74
C LYS A 154 10.77 20.07 7.93
N VAL A 155 9.92 19.46 8.76
CA VAL A 155 8.56 19.99 9.07
C VAL A 155 8.64 21.23 9.99
N GLY A 156 9.70 21.33 10.80
CA GLY A 156 9.94 22.46 11.70
C GLY A 156 10.69 23.65 11.10
N GLU A 157 11.26 23.54 9.90
CA GLU A 157 12.03 24.63 9.28
C GLU A 157 11.16 25.85 8.89
N GLU A 158 9.84 25.69 8.73
CA GLU A 158 8.93 26.83 8.57
C GLU A 158 8.53 27.50 9.90
N LYS A 159 8.75 26.85 11.05
CA LYS A 159 8.30 27.36 12.34
C LYS A 159 9.39 27.26 13.41
N ASN A 160 10.18 28.34 13.47
CA ASN A 160 11.02 28.76 14.60
C ASN A 160 12.37 28.05 14.79
N LYS A 161 13.42 28.67 14.23
CA LYS A 161 14.75 28.75 14.87
C LYS A 161 14.60 29.40 16.26
N LYS A 162 14.42 28.61 17.33
CA LYS A 162 14.89 28.89 18.71
C LYS A 162 14.32 27.86 19.70
N LYS A 163 15.25 27.21 20.44
CA LYS A 163 15.06 26.40 21.67
C LYS A 163 14.42 25.04 21.36
N SER A 164 14.89 23.88 21.84
CA SER A 164 15.37 23.52 23.17
C SER A 164 16.16 22.19 23.11
N LYS A 165 17.04 21.94 24.08
CA LYS A 165 17.67 20.64 24.37
C LYS A 165 16.65 19.62 24.92
N GLN A 166 15.55 19.40 24.23
CA GLN A 166 14.53 18.43 24.60
C GLN A 166 14.55 17.27 23.60
N LYS A 167 14.53 16.05 24.14
CA LYS A 167 14.48 14.81 23.37
C LYS A 167 13.26 14.89 22.44
N PRO A 168 13.42 14.80 21.12
CA PRO A 168 12.31 15.00 20.18
C PRO A 168 11.22 13.96 20.43
N ASP A 169 9.96 14.41 20.40
CA ASP A 169 8.80 13.51 20.47
C ASP A 169 8.66 12.77 19.12
N ILE A 170 9.43 11.68 18.98
CA ILE A 170 9.52 10.84 17.77
C ILE A 170 8.20 10.10 17.49
N GLN A 171 7.22 10.17 18.39
CA GLN A 171 5.95 9.47 18.25
C GLN A 171 5.03 10.12 17.20
N ASN A 172 5.24 11.41 16.86
CA ASN A 172 4.32 12.18 16.04
C ASN A 172 4.88 12.60 14.67
N VAL A 173 5.88 11.88 14.15
CA VAL A 173 6.40 12.10 12.79
C VAL A 173 5.41 11.52 11.79
N GLN A 174 4.94 12.34 10.84
CA GLN A 174 4.22 11.78 9.71
C GLN A 174 5.12 10.85 8.91
N ASP A 175 4.64 9.63 8.70
CA ASP A 175 5.33 8.61 7.92
C ASP A 175 5.28 8.96 6.42
N ILE A 176 6.26 8.44 5.69
CA ILE A 176 6.53 8.84 4.31
C ILE A 176 6.18 7.68 3.41
N PRO A 177 5.33 7.91 2.39
CA PRO A 177 5.11 6.94 1.35
C PRO A 177 6.43 6.51 0.69
N MET A 178 6.68 5.20 0.58
CA MET A 178 7.88 4.69 -0.10
C MET A 178 8.01 5.16 -1.56
N LYS A 179 6.90 5.57 -2.20
CA LYS A 179 6.88 6.15 -3.55
C LYS A 179 7.52 7.54 -3.62
N ASP A 180 7.56 8.27 -2.51
CA ASP A 180 8.10 9.63 -2.42
C ASP A 180 9.60 9.62 -2.05
N LEU A 181 10.21 8.43 -1.97
CA LEU A 181 11.64 8.26 -1.77
C LEU A 181 12.40 8.40 -3.09
N ASP A 182 13.21 9.44 -3.16
CA ASP A 182 14.09 9.72 -4.28
C ASP A 182 15.57 9.75 -3.86
N ASN A 183 16.45 9.82 -4.86
CA ASN A 183 17.90 9.92 -4.62
C ASN A 183 18.29 11.18 -3.85
N TYR A 184 17.48 12.24 -3.94
CA TYR A 184 17.70 13.46 -3.19
C TYR A 184 17.49 13.24 -1.69
N THR A 185 16.44 12.52 -1.31
CA THR A 185 16.15 12.13 0.07
C THR A 185 17.28 11.30 0.67
N ILE A 186 17.83 10.35 -0.08
CA ILE A 186 18.98 9.53 0.36
C ILE A 186 20.21 10.40 0.61
N LYS A 187 20.56 11.29 -0.34
CA LYS A 187 21.71 12.20 -0.20
C LYS A 187 21.54 13.20 0.95
N ASN A 188 20.32 13.68 1.17
CA ASN A 188 20.02 14.54 2.31
C ASN A 188 20.22 13.82 3.63
N PHE A 189 19.77 12.57 3.72
CA PHE A 189 19.99 11.76 4.92
C PHE A 189 21.47 11.49 5.17
N GLU A 190 22.24 11.16 4.14
CA GLU A 190 23.69 11.05 4.24
C GLU A 190 24.34 12.34 4.75
N THR A 191 23.89 13.50 4.24
CA THR A 191 24.38 14.82 4.68
C THR A 191 24.04 15.06 6.15
N TYR A 192 22.78 14.81 6.55
CA TYR A 192 22.32 14.93 7.94
C TYR A 192 23.14 14.07 8.91
N LEU A 193 23.42 12.82 8.55
CA LEU A 193 24.24 11.93 9.37
C LEU A 193 25.66 12.48 9.55
N LYS A 194 26.24 13.08 8.52
CA LYS A 194 27.60 13.66 8.57
C LYS A 194 27.65 15.01 9.30
N THR A 195 26.65 15.87 9.14
CA THR A 195 26.65 17.24 9.70
C THR A 195 26.10 17.28 11.13
N GLU A 196 24.88 16.79 11.34
CA GLU A 196 24.15 16.91 12.60
C GLU A 196 24.53 15.80 13.58
N ARG A 197 24.64 14.56 13.09
CA ARG A 197 25.00 13.39 13.92
C ARG A 197 26.51 13.13 13.98
N LYS A 198 27.30 13.83 13.16
CA LYS A 198 28.78 13.75 13.12
C LYS A 198 29.30 12.32 12.90
N LEU A 199 28.53 11.50 12.20
CA LEU A 199 28.88 10.14 11.80
C LEU A 199 29.67 10.21 10.49
N SER A 200 30.92 10.68 10.56
CA SER A 200 31.87 10.53 9.46
C SER A 200 32.86 9.43 9.82
N GLY A 201 33.31 8.65 8.82
CA GLY A 201 34.10 7.42 8.95
C GLY A 201 35.51 7.56 9.58
N LYS A 202 35.75 8.62 10.36
CA LYS A 202 36.93 8.83 11.18
C LYS A 202 36.48 9.19 12.59
N ASN A 203 36.05 8.20 13.38
CA ASN A 203 36.21 8.11 14.84
C ASN A 203 35.27 7.03 15.41
N ASP A 204 35.79 5.81 15.59
CA ASP A 204 35.18 4.72 16.38
C ASP A 204 34.92 5.09 17.86
N LYS A 205 35.31 6.29 18.30
CA LYS A 205 35.25 6.77 19.70
C LYS A 205 33.95 7.49 20.07
N LYS A 206 32.94 7.53 19.18
CA LYS A 206 31.62 8.13 19.44
C LYS A 206 30.48 7.20 19.03
N ASP A 207 30.64 5.89 19.24
CA ASP A 207 29.55 4.93 19.02
C ASP A 207 28.54 5.08 20.18
N PRO A 208 27.31 5.59 19.93
CA PRO A 208 26.31 5.81 20.98
C PRO A 208 25.84 4.50 21.62
N LEU A 209 26.17 3.34 21.04
CA LEU A 209 25.88 2.01 21.57
C LEU A 209 27.06 1.41 22.37
N LYS A 210 28.26 2.01 22.31
CA LYS A 210 29.42 1.66 23.15
C LYS A 210 29.58 2.57 24.38
N THR A 211 29.05 3.78 24.28
CA THR A 211 28.95 4.74 25.39
C THR A 211 27.54 4.58 25.94
N GLU A 212 27.35 4.17 27.20
CA GLU A 212 26.06 3.80 27.82
C GLU A 212 24.99 4.93 27.91
N GLU A 213 24.97 5.91 26.99
CA GLU A 213 24.05 7.06 27.03
C GLU A 213 22.70 6.81 26.35
N ILE A 214 22.52 5.73 25.59
CA ILE A 214 21.21 5.42 24.96
C ILE A 214 20.93 3.92 25.02
N ASP A 215 20.19 3.49 26.03
CA ASP A 215 19.51 2.19 26.03
C ASP A 215 18.11 2.35 25.40
N PRO A 216 17.86 1.83 24.18
CA PRO A 216 16.54 1.88 23.55
C PRO A 216 15.50 1.00 24.26
N LEU A 217 15.90 0.13 25.21
CA LEU A 217 15.03 -0.82 25.90
C LEU A 217 14.36 -0.24 27.16
N LYS A 218 14.72 0.96 27.64
CA LYS A 218 14.17 1.53 28.88
C LYS A 218 12.84 2.29 28.76
N THR A 219 12.28 2.45 27.56
CA THR A 219 11.01 3.22 27.36
C THR A 219 9.75 2.37 27.20
N VAL A 220 9.79 1.07 27.51
CA VAL A 220 8.58 0.22 27.52
C VAL A 220 8.45 -0.48 28.87
N GLN A 221 8.12 0.28 29.90
CA GLN A 221 7.34 -0.24 31.01
C GLN A 221 6.02 0.53 31.01
N THR A 222 5.02 -0.07 30.36
CA THR A 222 3.62 0.31 30.55
C THR A 222 3.20 -0.19 31.93
N ASP A 223 2.92 0.73 32.85
CA ASP A 223 2.23 0.39 34.09
C ASP A 223 0.89 -0.30 33.77
N PRO A 224 0.53 -1.39 34.47
CA PRO A 224 -0.75 -2.05 34.26
C PRO A 224 -1.91 -1.13 34.72
N PRO A 225 -3.05 -1.17 34.03
CA PRO A 225 -4.19 -0.32 34.36
C PRO A 225 -4.75 -0.68 35.74
N LYS A 226 -4.83 0.33 36.63
CA LYS A 226 -5.52 0.21 37.91
C LYS A 226 -7.02 -0.02 37.67
N THR A 227 -7.51 -1.15 38.14
CA THR A 227 -8.93 -1.48 38.25
C THR A 227 -9.54 -0.68 39.41
N VAL A 228 -10.50 0.19 39.12
CA VAL A 228 -11.69 0.46 39.95
C VAL A 228 -12.85 0.75 39.01
#